data_AF-K5ZKD8-F1
#
_entry.id   AF-K5ZKD8-F1
#
_cell.length_a   1.000
_cell.length_b   1.000
_cell.length_c   1.000
_cell.angle_alpha   90.00
_cell.angle_beta   90.00
_cell.angle_gamma   90.00
#
_symmetry.space_group_name_H-M   'P 1'
#
loop_
_entity.id
_entity.type
_entity.pdbx_description
1 polymer ?
#
loop_
_entity_poly.entity_id
_entity_poly.type
_entity_poly.pdbx_seq_one_letter_code
_entity_poly.pdbx_strand_id
1 'polypeptide(L)'
;MSATAGAAFVAAQFIPGLDVAVDAVALGIAGAAAVSVIGAEIYQHAGHQAVQANTKADEQLKDSDASEPCVECDEDPCAHLRKGNGGGKYRGGAHGETKGPSKDGLDSHHTPAAQASKEGGGPARDDGPAIQMEPKDHRDTASYGGGAGPEAYREKQAELIKEGKLLDATKMDIEDVKKIAAASGDPAKYDEALKEMQAYAECLQNQIDKGKP
;
A
#
# COMPACT_ATOMS: atom_id res chain seq x y z
N MET A 1 -54.76 37.35 -36.58
CA MET A 1 -55.01 37.45 -35.12
C MET A 1 -53.80 36.78 -34.45
N SER A 2 -52.74 37.50 -34.04
CA SER A 2 -52.59 38.27 -32.77
C SER A 2 -53.04 37.45 -31.55
N ALA A 3 -52.32 37.24 -30.44
CA ALA A 3 -51.02 37.70 -29.94
C ALA A 3 -50.65 36.88 -28.67
N THR A 4 -49.37 36.96 -28.22
CA THR A 4 -48.85 36.97 -26.82
C THR A 4 -49.15 35.78 -25.87
N ALA A 5 -48.42 35.47 -24.81
CA ALA A 5 -47.06 35.67 -24.27
C ALA A 5 -47.11 34.94 -22.90
N GLY A 6 -45.98 34.50 -22.34
CA GLY A 6 -45.95 34.15 -20.91
C GLY A 6 -44.87 33.15 -20.51
N ALA A 7 -43.67 33.65 -20.24
CA ALA A 7 -42.67 32.96 -19.44
C ALA A 7 -43.02 33.09 -17.94
N ALA A 8 -42.88 32.00 -17.19
CA ALA A 8 -42.82 32.05 -15.72
C ALA A 8 -41.65 31.20 -15.23
N PHE A 9 -40.69 31.88 -14.63
CA PHE A 9 -39.49 31.36 -14.00
C PHE A 9 -39.88 30.87 -12.59
N VAL A 10 -39.67 29.59 -12.28
CA VAL A 10 -39.80 29.07 -10.90
C VAL A 10 -38.40 28.94 -10.32
N ALA A 11 -38.12 29.74 -9.30
CA ALA A 11 -36.89 29.69 -8.54
C ALA A 11 -36.82 28.40 -7.70
N ALA A 12 -35.80 27.57 -7.94
CA ALA A 12 -35.47 26.45 -7.08
C ALA A 12 -34.67 26.99 -5.87
N GLN A 13 -35.22 26.82 -4.67
CA GLN A 13 -34.51 27.12 -3.42
C GLN A 13 -33.52 26.00 -3.11
N PHE A 14 -32.30 26.41 -2.77
CA PHE A 14 -31.15 25.59 -2.45
C PHE A 14 -31.26 25.07 -1.00
N ILE A 15 -31.20 23.76 -0.79
CA ILE A 15 -30.95 23.15 0.52
C ILE A 15 -29.59 22.44 0.41
N PRO A 16 -28.52 22.91 1.09
CA PRO A 16 -27.26 22.20 1.10
C PRO A 16 -27.24 21.13 2.21
N GLY A 17 -26.82 19.92 1.85
CA GLY A 17 -26.36 18.90 2.78
C GLY A 17 -26.95 17.51 2.54
N LEU A 18 -26.47 16.79 1.52
CA LEU A 18 -26.29 15.33 1.61
C LEU A 18 -25.38 14.82 0.48
N ASP A 19 -24.22 14.29 0.87
CA ASP A 19 -23.31 13.51 0.04
C ASP A 19 -23.99 12.25 -0.50
N VAL A 20 -23.81 11.98 -1.79
CA VAL A 20 -23.90 10.63 -2.33
C VAL A 20 -22.66 10.40 -3.19
N ALA A 21 -21.71 9.68 -2.60
CA ALA A 21 -20.64 9.02 -3.32
C ALA A 21 -21.24 8.04 -4.34
N VAL A 22 -20.81 8.13 -5.59
CA VAL A 22 -21.02 7.07 -6.57
C VAL A 22 -19.66 6.79 -7.20
N ASP A 23 -18.91 5.90 -6.57
CA ASP A 23 -17.77 5.25 -7.21
C ASP A 23 -18.29 3.99 -7.90
N ALA A 24 -18.35 4.04 -9.22
CA ALA A 24 -18.56 2.88 -10.07
C ALA A 24 -17.54 2.91 -11.21
N VAL A 25 -16.47 2.15 -10.95
CA VAL A 25 -15.62 1.47 -11.92
C VAL A 25 -16.38 1.04 -13.18
N ALA A 26 -15.78 1.30 -14.34
CA ALA A 26 -15.72 0.46 -15.55
C ALA A 26 -15.97 1.25 -16.84
N LEU A 27 -14.95 1.39 -17.69
CA LEU A 27 -14.81 0.61 -18.93
C LEU A 27 -13.56 1.08 -19.70
N GLY A 28 -12.63 0.17 -19.96
CA GLY A 28 -11.60 0.39 -20.96
C GLY A 28 -12.21 0.46 -22.36
N ILE A 29 -11.82 1.46 -23.14
CA ILE A 29 -11.96 1.45 -24.60
C ILE A 29 -10.70 2.08 -25.20
N ALA A 30 -10.01 1.30 -26.02
CA ALA A 30 -8.93 1.75 -26.88
C ALA A 30 -9.46 2.73 -27.94
N GLY A 31 -8.61 3.68 -28.34
CA GLY A 31 -8.82 4.48 -29.55
C GLY A 31 -9.12 5.95 -29.26
N ALA A 32 -8.13 6.80 -29.54
CA ALA A 32 -8.29 8.24 -29.56
C ALA A 32 -9.26 8.67 -30.67
N ALA A 33 -10.33 9.37 -30.32
CA ALA A 33 -10.75 10.64 -30.92
C ALA A 33 -12.14 11.07 -30.40
N ALA A 34 -12.24 12.36 -30.06
CA ALA A 34 -13.42 13.14 -29.68
C ALA A 34 -13.96 12.97 -28.25
N VAL A 35 -13.58 13.89 -27.36
CA VAL A 35 -14.43 14.32 -26.25
C VAL A 35 -14.57 15.84 -26.30
N SER A 36 -15.83 16.25 -26.40
CA SER A 36 -16.37 17.60 -26.40
C SER A 36 -16.02 18.40 -25.14
N VAL A 37 -16.08 19.73 -25.27
CA VAL A 37 -15.56 20.82 -24.40
C VAL A 37 -16.18 20.90 -22.98
N ILE A 38 -16.74 19.83 -22.42
CA ILE A 38 -17.26 19.80 -21.04
C ILE A 38 -16.35 18.97 -20.09
N GLY A 39 -15.13 18.63 -20.53
CA GLY A 39 -14.20 17.76 -19.80
C GLY A 39 -12.87 18.37 -19.35
N ALA A 40 -12.61 19.66 -19.60
CA ALA A 40 -11.29 20.26 -19.34
C ALA A 40 -11.16 20.93 -17.95
N GLU A 41 -12.23 21.46 -17.36
CA GLU A 41 -12.12 22.22 -16.10
C GLU A 41 -12.14 21.34 -14.84
N ILE A 42 -12.73 20.13 -14.90
CA ILE A 42 -12.76 19.21 -13.76
C ILE A 42 -11.38 18.54 -13.55
N TYR A 43 -10.59 18.40 -14.62
CA TYR A 43 -9.24 17.81 -14.56
C TYR A 43 -8.21 18.74 -13.92
N GLN A 44 -8.40 20.07 -13.99
CA GLN A 44 -7.41 21.03 -13.50
C GLN A 44 -7.53 21.32 -11.99
N HIS A 45 -8.69 21.13 -11.36
CA HIS A 45 -8.86 21.43 -9.92
C HIS A 45 -8.41 20.29 -8.99
N ALA A 46 -8.70 19.02 -9.34
CA ALA A 46 -8.27 17.86 -8.53
C ALA A 46 -6.74 17.63 -8.61
N GLY A 47 -6.14 17.89 -9.79
CA GLY A 47 -4.69 17.83 -9.95
C GLY A 47 -3.93 18.90 -9.15
N HIS A 48 -4.48 20.11 -9.03
CA HIS A 48 -3.85 21.17 -8.23
C HIS A 48 -3.90 20.89 -6.73
N GLN A 49 -4.98 20.30 -6.20
CA GLN A 49 -5.04 19.97 -4.77
C GLN A 49 -4.08 18.84 -4.38
N ALA A 50 -3.95 17.79 -5.21
CA ALA A 50 -3.00 16.71 -4.95
C ALA A 50 -1.53 17.18 -5.09
N VAL A 51 -1.24 18.04 -6.09
CA VAL A 51 0.10 18.64 -6.24
C VAL A 51 0.41 19.62 -5.09
N GLN A 52 -0.57 20.42 -4.64
CA GLN A 52 -0.38 21.35 -3.52
C GLN A 52 -0.20 20.63 -2.17
N ALA A 53 -0.89 19.52 -1.95
CA ALA A 53 -0.71 18.68 -0.77
C ALA A 53 0.69 18.05 -0.72
N ASN A 54 1.19 17.59 -1.88
CA ASN A 54 2.56 17.06 -1.99
C ASN A 54 3.61 18.16 -1.85
N THR A 55 3.42 19.35 -2.43
CA THR A 55 4.39 20.46 -2.25
C THR A 55 4.41 21.01 -0.84
N LYS A 56 3.27 20.99 -0.12
CA LYS A 56 3.23 21.40 1.29
C LYS A 56 3.84 20.34 2.22
N ALA A 57 3.71 19.07 1.88
CA ALA A 57 4.47 17.99 2.54
C ALA A 57 5.98 18.13 2.26
N ASP A 58 6.37 18.43 1.02
CA ASP A 58 7.77 18.69 0.65
C ASP A 58 8.34 19.97 1.28
N GLU A 59 7.54 21.02 1.48
CA GLU A 59 7.96 22.21 2.24
C GLU A 59 8.09 21.93 3.74
N GLN A 60 7.19 21.13 4.32
CA GLN A 60 7.31 20.69 5.72
C GLN A 60 8.50 19.75 5.96
N LEU A 61 8.95 19.03 4.93
CA LEU A 61 10.18 18.22 4.96
C LEU A 61 11.47 19.03 4.78
N LYS A 62 11.39 20.27 4.26
CA LYS A 62 12.55 21.15 4.09
C LYS A 62 12.96 21.89 5.37
N ASP A 63 12.03 22.05 6.31
CA ASP A 63 12.29 22.69 7.61
C ASP A 63 12.61 21.69 8.73
N SER A 64 12.54 20.37 8.47
CA SER A 64 13.20 19.38 9.32
C SER A 64 14.66 19.27 8.89
N ASP A 65 15.55 19.75 9.75
CA ASP A 65 17.00 19.76 9.56
C ASP A 65 17.55 18.39 9.15
N ALA A 66 17.71 18.18 7.84
CA ALA A 66 18.43 17.06 7.25
C ALA A 66 19.92 17.38 7.03
N SER A 67 20.46 18.37 7.77
CA SER A 67 21.81 18.89 7.58
C SER A 67 22.67 18.99 8.85
N GLU A 68 22.12 18.70 10.04
CA GLU A 68 22.97 18.31 11.16
C GLU A 68 23.58 16.93 10.86
N PRO A 69 24.92 16.80 10.78
CA PRO A 69 25.54 15.51 10.53
C PRO A 69 25.14 14.60 11.68
N CYS A 70 24.54 13.46 11.36
CA CYS A 70 24.35 12.35 12.28
C CYS A 70 25.72 11.90 12.82
N VAL A 71 26.15 12.53 13.91
CA VAL A 71 27.29 12.13 14.72
C VAL A 71 26.78 10.92 15.53
N GLU A 72 27.05 9.73 14.98
CA GLU A 72 26.64 8.41 15.48
C GLU A 72 25.13 8.10 15.39
N CYS A 73 24.68 7.60 14.23
CA CYS A 73 23.46 6.80 14.14
C CYS A 73 23.84 5.33 13.95
N ASP A 74 24.19 4.66 15.05
CA ASP A 74 24.20 3.20 15.17
C ASP A 74 22.78 2.64 15.40
N GLU A 75 21.73 3.47 15.29
CA GLU A 75 20.34 3.06 15.41
C GLU A 75 19.77 2.62 14.05
N ASP A 76 19.08 1.47 14.03
CA ASP A 76 18.32 0.97 12.88
C ASP A 76 17.38 2.09 12.34
N PRO A 77 17.60 2.63 11.12
CA PRO A 77 16.81 3.76 10.61
C PRO A 77 15.33 3.41 10.41
N CYS A 78 15.01 2.11 10.35
CA CYS A 78 13.65 1.61 10.20
C CYS A 78 13.03 1.17 11.54
N ALA A 79 13.72 1.35 12.68
CA ALA A 79 13.27 0.93 14.00
C ALA A 79 11.85 1.41 14.35
N HIS A 80 11.53 2.65 14.00
CA HIS A 80 10.23 3.28 14.27
C HIS A 80 9.05 2.65 13.50
N LEU A 81 9.32 1.86 12.46
CA LEU A 81 8.31 1.18 11.63
C LEU A 81 8.18 -0.31 11.97
N ARG A 82 9.13 -0.89 12.71
CA ARG A 82 9.18 -2.33 12.97
C ARG A 82 7.89 -2.89 13.57
N LYS A 83 7.21 -2.14 14.42
CA LYS A 83 5.98 -2.59 15.10
C LYS A 83 4.70 -2.17 14.36
N GLY A 84 4.78 -1.25 13.40
CA GLY A 84 3.64 -0.48 12.91
C GLY A 84 3.07 0.47 13.99
N ASN A 85 2.10 1.32 13.63
CA ASN A 85 1.43 2.24 14.58
C ASN A 85 -0.09 2.42 14.37
N GLY A 86 -0.67 1.64 13.48
CA GLY A 86 -2.07 1.66 13.05
C GLY A 86 -3.05 1.03 14.04
N GLY A 87 -4.34 1.25 13.75
CA GLY A 87 -5.46 0.84 14.60
C GLY A 87 -6.15 -0.47 14.20
N GLY A 88 -5.60 -1.19 13.22
CA GLY A 88 -6.21 -2.41 12.66
C GLY A 88 -6.15 -3.61 13.61
N LYS A 89 -6.99 -4.62 13.33
CA LYS A 89 -6.99 -5.91 14.05
C LYS A 89 -5.65 -6.65 13.91
N TYR A 90 -5.06 -6.57 12.72
CA TYR A 90 -3.79 -7.20 12.39
C TYR A 90 -2.71 -6.13 12.28
N ARG A 91 -1.48 -6.49 12.62
CA ARG A 91 -0.32 -5.62 12.55
C ARG A 91 0.64 -6.02 11.43
N GLY A 92 1.30 -5.05 10.83
CA GLY A 92 2.43 -5.23 9.91
C GLY A 92 3.71 -4.62 10.47
N GLY A 93 4.83 -4.95 9.82
CA GLY A 93 6.15 -4.45 10.20
C GLY A 93 7.21 -5.53 10.08
N ALA A 94 8.15 -5.57 11.01
CA ALA A 94 9.17 -6.60 11.09
C ALA A 94 8.59 -7.90 11.66
N HIS A 95 8.99 -9.04 11.10
CA HIS A 95 8.54 -10.36 11.58
C HIS A 95 8.82 -10.59 13.07
N GLY A 96 9.92 -10.03 13.58
CA GLY A 96 10.27 -10.07 14.99
C GLY A 96 9.20 -9.45 15.91
N GLU A 97 8.45 -8.46 15.40
CA GLU A 97 7.38 -7.77 16.12
C GLU A 97 6.00 -8.40 15.86
N THR A 98 5.72 -8.79 14.62
CA THR A 98 4.41 -9.35 14.22
C THR A 98 4.19 -10.79 14.73
N LYS A 99 5.24 -11.51 15.14
CA LYS A 99 5.12 -12.84 15.79
C LYS A 99 4.58 -12.81 17.22
N GLY A 100 4.35 -11.63 17.80
CA GLY A 100 3.81 -11.44 19.13
C GLY A 100 2.49 -10.65 19.14
N PRO A 101 1.73 -10.67 20.25
CA PRO A 101 1.96 -11.47 21.45
C PRO A 101 1.65 -12.96 21.22
N SER A 102 2.41 -13.86 21.85
CA SER A 102 2.17 -15.29 21.72
C SER A 102 0.76 -15.68 22.19
N LYS A 103 0.14 -16.65 21.48
CA LYS A 103 -1.20 -17.21 21.79
C LYS A 103 -2.37 -16.26 21.49
N ASP A 104 -2.17 -15.25 20.67
CA ASP A 104 -3.25 -14.47 20.05
C ASP A 104 -4.01 -15.25 18.96
N GLY A 105 -3.48 -16.40 18.54
CA GLY A 105 -4.08 -17.25 17.50
C GLY A 105 -3.81 -16.73 16.08
N LEU A 106 -2.86 -15.81 15.92
CA LEU A 106 -2.44 -15.26 14.64
C LEU A 106 -1.11 -15.87 14.21
N ASP A 107 -0.94 -15.96 12.89
CA ASP A 107 0.35 -16.28 12.29
C ASP A 107 1.02 -14.99 11.82
N SER A 108 2.35 -14.96 11.84
CA SER A 108 3.16 -13.92 11.21
C SER A 108 3.65 -14.42 9.86
N HIS A 109 3.12 -13.83 8.79
CA HIS A 109 3.43 -14.17 7.41
C HIS A 109 4.49 -13.21 6.86
N HIS A 110 5.65 -13.77 6.52
CA HIS A 110 6.75 -13.06 5.87
C HIS A 110 6.39 -12.60 4.46
N THR A 111 6.72 -11.34 4.15
CA THR A 111 6.45 -10.69 2.85
C THR A 111 7.66 -9.85 2.39
N PRO A 112 8.65 -10.39 1.64
CA PRO A 112 8.67 -11.68 0.97
C PRO A 112 8.93 -12.86 1.90
N ALA A 113 8.73 -14.08 1.42
CA ALA A 113 8.98 -15.30 2.19
C ALA A 113 10.40 -15.35 2.78
N ALA A 114 10.55 -15.73 4.05
CA ALA A 114 11.85 -15.73 4.72
C ALA A 114 12.93 -16.56 4.02
N GLN A 115 12.54 -17.67 3.38
CA GLN A 115 13.47 -18.47 2.58
C GLN A 115 13.96 -17.68 1.35
N ALA A 116 13.06 -16.98 0.65
CA ALA A 116 13.42 -16.15 -0.48
C ALA A 116 14.34 -14.99 -0.06
N SER A 117 14.06 -14.34 1.08
CA SER A 117 14.96 -13.32 1.65
C SER A 117 16.35 -13.88 1.92
N LYS A 118 16.43 -15.05 2.55
CA LYS A 118 17.72 -15.71 2.83
C LYS A 118 18.49 -16.05 1.55
N GLU A 119 17.81 -16.58 0.53
CA GLU A 119 18.43 -17.01 -0.72
C GLU A 119 18.82 -15.83 -1.63
N GLY A 120 18.00 -14.78 -1.64
CA GLY A 120 18.22 -13.56 -2.41
C GLY A 120 19.19 -12.57 -1.76
N GLY A 121 19.59 -12.78 -0.51
CA GLY A 121 20.46 -11.86 0.23
C GLY A 121 19.72 -10.63 0.78
N GLY A 122 18.42 -10.76 1.06
CA GLY A 122 17.59 -9.76 1.71
C GLY A 122 17.71 -9.75 3.24
N PRO A 123 16.76 -9.07 3.92
CA PRO A 123 16.78 -8.92 5.38
C PRO A 123 16.80 -10.25 6.13
N ALA A 124 17.42 -10.24 7.31
CA ALA A 124 17.40 -11.39 8.21
C ALA A 124 15.96 -11.75 8.60
N ARG A 125 15.73 -13.01 8.99
CA ARG A 125 14.37 -13.53 9.21
C ARG A 125 13.50 -12.66 10.13
N ASP A 126 14.04 -12.16 11.24
CA ASP A 126 13.25 -11.37 12.19
C ASP A 126 13.18 -9.87 11.82
N ASP A 127 13.97 -9.45 10.83
CA ASP A 127 14.00 -8.09 10.26
C ASP A 127 13.31 -8.02 8.89
N GLY A 128 12.85 -9.15 8.36
CA GLY A 128 12.05 -9.21 7.14
C GLY A 128 10.67 -8.59 7.36
N PRO A 129 10.09 -7.90 6.36
CA PRO A 129 8.73 -7.44 6.45
C PRO A 129 7.76 -8.61 6.59
N ALA A 130 6.69 -8.40 7.35
CA ALA A 130 5.66 -9.39 7.62
C ALA A 130 4.33 -8.72 7.99
N ILE A 131 3.25 -9.50 7.91
CA ILE A 131 1.94 -9.16 8.47
C ILE A 131 1.47 -10.24 9.43
N GLN A 132 0.69 -9.85 10.42
CA GLN A 132 -0.17 -10.77 11.14
C GLN A 132 -1.34 -11.17 10.24
N MET A 133 -1.69 -12.44 10.25
CA MET A 133 -2.86 -12.93 9.54
C MET A 133 -3.48 -14.14 10.23
N GLU A 134 -4.66 -14.57 9.77
CA GLU A 134 -5.29 -15.76 10.33
C GLU A 134 -4.57 -17.01 9.81
N PRO A 135 -4.39 -18.06 10.64
CA PRO A 135 -3.69 -19.27 10.21
C PRO A 135 -4.34 -19.97 9.03
N LYS A 136 -5.65 -19.80 8.82
CA LYS A 136 -6.35 -20.33 7.63
C LYS A 136 -5.87 -19.62 6.38
N ASP A 137 -5.95 -18.30 6.37
CA ASP A 137 -5.56 -17.47 5.23
C ASP A 137 -4.05 -17.59 4.96
N HIS A 138 -3.22 -17.76 6.01
CA HIS A 138 -1.79 -18.00 5.85
C HIS A 138 -1.50 -19.26 5.03
N ARG A 139 -2.28 -20.34 5.25
CA ARG A 139 -2.13 -21.59 4.50
C ARG A 139 -2.51 -21.46 3.03
N ASP A 140 -3.29 -20.45 2.69
CA ASP A 140 -3.76 -20.19 1.33
C ASP A 140 -2.81 -19.27 0.56
N THR A 141 -1.75 -18.75 1.20
CA THR A 141 -0.73 -17.91 0.53
C THR A 141 0.13 -18.71 -0.43
N ALA A 142 0.47 -18.10 -1.56
CA ALA A 142 1.22 -18.72 -2.64
C ALA A 142 2.61 -19.20 -2.21
N SER A 143 3.19 -18.57 -1.19
CA SER A 143 4.50 -18.96 -0.62
C SER A 143 4.42 -20.00 0.50
N TYR A 144 3.22 -20.41 0.92
CA TYR A 144 3.03 -21.37 2.02
C TYR A 144 3.32 -22.82 1.63
N GLY A 145 3.96 -23.56 2.53
CA GLY A 145 4.18 -25.00 2.39
C GLY A 145 5.25 -25.38 1.37
N GLY A 146 5.23 -26.65 0.95
CA GLY A 146 6.18 -27.22 0.00
C GLY A 146 5.52 -27.63 -1.32
N GLY A 147 6.33 -27.89 -2.34
CA GLY A 147 5.89 -28.31 -3.67
C GLY A 147 6.15 -27.25 -4.75
N ALA A 148 6.02 -27.68 -6.01
CA ALA A 148 6.49 -26.92 -7.17
C ALA A 148 5.91 -25.50 -7.28
N GLY A 149 4.65 -25.28 -6.87
CA GLY A 149 4.01 -23.97 -6.90
C GLY A 149 4.66 -22.99 -5.91
N PRO A 150 4.60 -23.26 -4.59
CA PRO A 150 5.27 -22.43 -3.58
C PRO A 150 6.77 -22.29 -3.77
N GLU A 151 7.45 -23.33 -4.26
CA GLU A 151 8.88 -23.29 -4.58
C GLU A 151 9.17 -22.29 -5.70
N ALA A 152 8.50 -22.40 -6.86
CA ALA A 152 8.68 -21.47 -7.96
C ALA A 152 8.30 -20.02 -7.58
N TYR A 153 7.31 -19.85 -6.71
CA TYR A 153 6.95 -18.54 -6.19
C TYR A 153 8.08 -17.91 -5.36
N ARG A 154 8.67 -18.68 -4.44
CA ARG A 154 9.80 -18.22 -3.61
C ARG A 154 11.07 -18.01 -4.42
N GLU A 155 11.33 -18.84 -5.43
CA GLU A 155 12.45 -18.65 -6.38
C GLU A 155 12.34 -17.29 -7.07
N LYS A 156 11.16 -16.94 -7.59
CA LYS A 156 10.92 -15.63 -8.21
C LYS A 156 11.13 -14.48 -7.23
N GLN A 157 10.70 -14.62 -5.98
CA GLN A 157 10.98 -13.62 -4.94
C GLN A 157 12.50 -13.51 -4.68
N ALA A 158 13.21 -14.63 -4.59
CA ALA A 158 14.66 -14.64 -4.36
C ALA A 158 15.43 -13.96 -5.50
N GLU A 159 15.02 -14.17 -6.76
CA GLU A 159 15.60 -13.49 -7.93
C GLU A 159 15.44 -11.96 -7.83
N LEU A 160 14.24 -11.48 -7.49
CA LEU A 160 13.99 -10.05 -7.31
C LEU A 160 14.85 -9.46 -6.18
N ILE A 161 14.92 -10.14 -5.04
CA ILE A 161 15.72 -9.69 -3.89
C ILE A 161 17.21 -9.65 -4.25
N LYS A 162 17.71 -10.64 -5.00
CA LYS A 162 19.10 -10.67 -5.50
C LYS A 162 19.43 -9.50 -6.43
N GLU A 163 18.44 -9.01 -7.17
CA GLU A 163 18.55 -7.80 -7.99
C GLU A 163 18.41 -6.49 -7.18
N GLY A 164 18.29 -6.57 -5.85
CA GLY A 164 18.06 -5.43 -4.98
C GLY A 164 16.61 -4.92 -4.99
N LYS A 165 15.66 -5.69 -5.51
CA LYS A 165 14.24 -5.30 -5.66
C LYS A 165 13.37 -5.92 -4.57
N LEU A 166 13.64 -5.57 -3.31
CA LEU A 166 12.87 -6.04 -2.17
C LEU A 166 11.39 -5.66 -2.29
N LEU A 167 11.10 -4.41 -2.69
CA LEU A 167 9.70 -3.96 -2.85
C LEU A 167 8.93 -4.72 -3.93
N ASP A 168 9.58 -5.11 -5.03
CA ASP A 168 8.91 -5.91 -6.06
C ASP A 168 8.58 -7.31 -5.54
N ALA A 169 9.48 -7.91 -4.75
CA ALA A 169 9.24 -9.19 -4.09
C ALA A 169 8.12 -9.10 -3.03
N THR A 170 8.08 -8.02 -2.24
CA THR A 170 7.01 -7.73 -1.29
C THR A 170 5.67 -7.53 -2.00
N LYS A 171 5.65 -6.83 -3.14
CA LYS A 171 4.43 -6.57 -3.92
C LYS A 171 3.74 -7.86 -4.38
N MET A 172 4.51 -8.90 -4.70
CA MET A 172 3.94 -10.21 -5.03
C MET A 172 3.02 -10.71 -3.90
N ASP A 173 3.47 -10.63 -2.64
CA ASP A 173 2.68 -11.07 -1.49
C ASP A 173 1.54 -10.10 -1.14
N ILE A 174 1.72 -8.79 -1.36
CA ILE A 174 0.60 -7.83 -1.21
C ILE A 174 -0.56 -8.22 -2.13
N GLU A 175 -0.27 -8.54 -3.39
CA GLU A 175 -1.29 -8.96 -4.36
C GLU A 175 -1.92 -10.30 -4.00
N ASP A 176 -1.15 -11.24 -3.48
CA ASP A 176 -1.63 -12.55 -3.04
C ASP A 176 -2.54 -12.45 -1.80
N VAL A 177 -2.08 -11.75 -0.75
CA VAL A 177 -2.85 -11.50 0.47
C VAL A 177 -4.16 -10.79 0.17
N LYS A 178 -4.18 -9.81 -0.76
CA LYS A 178 -5.42 -9.14 -1.18
C LYS A 178 -6.40 -10.09 -1.86
N LYS A 179 -5.92 -11.04 -2.66
CA LYS A 179 -6.79 -12.07 -3.27
C LYS A 179 -7.39 -12.98 -2.21
N ILE A 180 -6.59 -13.38 -1.21
CA ILE A 180 -7.03 -14.24 -0.10
C ILE A 180 -8.05 -13.51 0.78
N ALA A 181 -7.79 -12.24 1.12
CA ALA A 181 -8.73 -11.39 1.85
C ALA A 181 -10.09 -11.32 1.12
N ALA A 182 -10.07 -11.01 -0.18
CA ALA A 182 -11.28 -10.99 -1.00
C ALA A 182 -12.00 -12.35 -1.06
N ALA A 183 -11.26 -13.45 -1.20
CA ALA A 183 -11.82 -14.80 -1.18
C ALA A 183 -12.41 -15.20 0.19
N SER A 184 -11.93 -14.60 1.27
CA SER A 184 -12.45 -14.78 2.63
C SER A 184 -13.76 -14.02 2.90
N GLY A 185 -14.19 -13.17 1.97
CA GLY A 185 -15.41 -12.36 2.07
C GLY A 185 -15.21 -10.96 2.66
N ASP A 186 -13.97 -10.60 3.00
CA ASP A 186 -13.59 -9.26 3.49
C ASP A 186 -12.32 -8.78 2.76
N PRO A 187 -12.47 -8.05 1.63
CA PRO A 187 -11.33 -7.54 0.87
C PRO A 187 -10.40 -6.60 1.65
N ALA A 188 -10.91 -5.95 2.71
CA ALA A 188 -10.16 -4.98 3.52
C ALA A 188 -9.51 -5.60 4.77
N LYS A 189 -9.68 -6.92 4.96
CA LYS A 189 -9.28 -7.65 6.18
C LYS A 189 -7.86 -7.36 6.65
N TYR A 190 -6.93 -7.16 5.72
CA TYR A 190 -5.50 -6.96 6.00
C TYR A 190 -4.97 -5.58 5.61
N ASP A 191 -5.82 -4.62 5.23
CA ASP A 191 -5.36 -3.35 4.66
C ASP A 191 -4.42 -2.55 5.57
N GLU A 192 -4.75 -2.44 6.86
CA GLU A 192 -3.89 -1.71 7.80
C GLU A 192 -2.54 -2.43 8.01
N ALA A 193 -2.55 -3.76 8.16
CA ALA A 193 -1.32 -4.55 8.30
C ALA A 193 -0.45 -4.47 7.04
N LEU A 194 -1.06 -4.55 5.85
CA LEU A 194 -0.36 -4.39 4.58
C LEU A 194 0.26 -3.01 4.46
N LYS A 195 -0.45 -1.96 4.89
CA LYS A 195 0.07 -0.58 4.90
C LYS A 195 1.26 -0.42 5.84
N GLU A 196 1.17 -0.94 7.07
CA GLU A 196 2.27 -0.92 8.05
C GLU A 196 3.50 -1.67 7.53
N MET A 197 3.29 -2.88 7.01
CA MET A 197 4.35 -3.70 6.43
C MET A 197 4.98 -3.04 5.21
N GLN A 198 4.18 -2.46 4.32
CA GLN A 198 4.70 -1.78 3.12
C GLN A 198 5.56 -0.58 3.51
N ALA A 199 5.15 0.24 4.48
CA ALA A 199 5.98 1.35 4.96
C ALA A 199 7.34 0.85 5.50
N TYR A 200 7.35 -0.26 6.24
CA TYR A 200 8.60 -0.88 6.70
C TYR A 200 9.46 -1.40 5.55
N ALA A 201 8.86 -2.09 4.58
CA ALA A 201 9.55 -2.59 3.39
C ALA A 201 10.14 -1.45 2.53
N GLU A 202 9.44 -0.33 2.40
CA GLU A 202 9.93 0.88 1.70
C GLU A 202 11.14 1.48 2.40
N CYS A 203 11.13 1.50 3.75
CA CYS A 203 12.30 1.93 4.51
C CYS A 203 13.52 1.01 4.27
N LEU A 204 13.32 -0.31 4.28
CA LEU A 204 14.40 -1.28 4.00
C LEU A 204 14.93 -1.15 2.57
N GLN A 205 14.05 -1.00 1.59
CA GLN A 205 14.44 -0.76 0.19
C GLN A 205 15.30 0.50 0.06
N ASN A 206 14.92 1.59 0.74
CA ASN A 206 15.73 2.81 0.76
C ASN A 206 17.12 2.60 1.38
N GLN A 207 17.32 1.62 2.26
CA GLN A 207 18.67 1.26 2.74
C GLN A 207 19.43 0.46 1.69
N ILE A 208 18.77 -0.52 1.06
CA ILE A 208 19.34 -1.33 -0.04
C ILE A 208 19.83 -0.43 -1.18
N ASP A 209 19.03 0.56 -1.58
CA ASP A 209 19.37 1.53 -2.64
C ASP A 209 20.58 2.40 -2.29
N LYS A 210 20.83 2.61 -0.99
CA LYS A 210 22.02 3.31 -0.45
C LYS A 210 23.22 2.38 -0.29
N GLY A 211 23.11 1.11 -0.69
CA GLY A 211 24.16 0.10 -0.51
C GLY A 211 24.35 -0.36 0.94
N LYS A 212 23.34 -0.13 1.80
CA LYS A 212 23.33 -0.60 3.19
C LYS A 212 22.37 -1.81 3.28
N PRO A 213 22.89 -3.03 3.46
CA PRO A 213 22.05 -4.21 3.63
C PRO A 213 21.26 -4.20 4.94
#